data_AF-J3CHR8-F1
#
_entry.id   AF-J3CHR8-F1
#
_cell.length_a   1.000
_cell.length_b   1.000
_cell.length_c   1.000
_cell.angle_alpha   90.00
_cell.angle_beta   90.00
_cell.angle_gamma   90.00
#
_symmetry.space_group_name_H-M   'P 1'
#
loop_
_entity.id
_entity.type
_entity.pdbx_description
1 polymer ?
#
loop_
_entity_poly.entity_id
_entity_poly.type
_entity_poly.pdbx_seq_one_letter_code
_entity_poly.pdbx_strand_id
1 'polypeptide(L)'
;MAISAFAVKVPAAEPLVGDLRRRYDATVALGVPAHVTVLVPFMDPALITPEVLEHARQALNRTPSFDFSLGKVGRFPETAYLAPEPAAPFIEMTLALADAFPDFPPYGGEHEGVIPHLSVAHGNALDADAAAAELEARLLASGAVHANCTEVTLIENSSGRWQDMHVFRLPKEPAPMRNVLFICSRNQWRSPTAERIWRKHPLISTRSAGTSPNARHAVSVDDIEWADVILVMEEKHKSRLVAEFTRMLEGKPIHVLDIPDDYKYMDPELVEELERSVGSILEID
;
A
#
# COMPACT_ATOMS: atom_id res chain seq x y z
N MET A 1 2.87 -1.26 -36.28
CA MET A 1 2.32 0.00 -35.77
C MET A 1 2.83 0.18 -34.36
N ALA A 2 3.13 1.41 -33.94
CA ALA A 2 3.60 1.68 -32.59
C ALA A 2 2.45 1.45 -31.61
N ILE A 3 2.77 0.88 -30.45
CA ILE A 3 1.83 0.67 -29.36
C ILE A 3 2.49 1.10 -28.05
N SER A 4 1.65 1.31 -27.04
CA SER A 4 2.07 1.50 -25.66
C SER A 4 1.55 0.36 -24.77
N ALA A 5 2.07 0.31 -23.54
CA ALA A 5 1.65 -0.67 -22.53
C ALA A 5 1.86 -0.10 -21.13
N PHE A 6 1.02 -0.50 -20.19
CA PHE A 6 1.21 -0.27 -18.76
C PHE A 6 1.92 -1.47 -18.14
N ALA A 7 2.99 -1.24 -17.39
CA ALA A 7 3.79 -2.28 -16.78
C ALA A 7 4.26 -1.89 -15.37
N VAL A 8 4.25 -2.85 -14.45
CA VAL A 8 4.94 -2.76 -13.15
C VAL A 8 6.32 -3.37 -13.32
N LYS A 9 7.37 -2.56 -13.23
CA LYS A 9 8.75 -3.04 -13.32
C LYS A 9 9.18 -3.70 -12.02
N VAL A 10 9.91 -4.80 -12.12
CA VAL A 10 10.36 -5.61 -10.99
C VAL A 10 11.88 -5.83 -11.09
N PRO A 11 12.70 -4.78 -10.88
CA PRO A 11 14.16 -4.90 -10.96
C PRO A 11 14.73 -5.94 -9.98
N ALA A 12 14.06 -6.17 -8.84
CA ALA A 12 14.43 -7.20 -7.86
C ALA A 12 14.39 -8.63 -8.44
N ALA A 13 13.63 -8.88 -9.52
CA ALA A 13 13.57 -10.18 -10.17
C ALA A 13 14.72 -10.43 -11.15
N GLU A 14 15.43 -9.39 -11.60
CA GLU A 14 16.48 -9.50 -12.62
C GLU A 14 17.59 -10.52 -12.28
N PRO A 15 18.10 -10.62 -11.04
CA PRO A 15 19.08 -11.64 -10.69
C PRO A 15 18.55 -13.08 -10.85
N LEU A 16 17.25 -13.27 -10.69
CA LEU A 16 16.61 -14.58 -10.78
C LEU A 16 16.26 -14.96 -12.23
N VAL A 17 15.78 -13.99 -13.01
CA VAL A 17 15.15 -14.28 -14.32
C VAL A 17 15.88 -13.69 -15.52
N GLY A 18 16.80 -12.75 -15.33
CA GLY A 18 17.33 -11.91 -16.40
C GLY A 18 18.10 -12.68 -17.48
N ASP A 19 18.91 -13.69 -17.10
CA ASP A 19 19.61 -14.54 -18.09
C ASP A 19 18.67 -15.51 -18.80
N LEU A 20 17.63 -16.02 -18.12
CA LEU A 20 16.61 -16.88 -18.72
C LEU A 20 15.82 -16.12 -19.77
N ARG A 21 15.37 -14.91 -19.40
CA ARG A 21 14.72 -13.96 -20.28
C ARG A 21 15.56 -13.70 -21.53
N ARG A 22 16.86 -13.39 -21.38
CA ARG A 22 17.75 -13.20 -22.56
C ARG A 22 17.90 -14.43 -23.45
N ARG A 23 17.77 -15.64 -22.89
CA ARG A 23 17.89 -16.89 -23.65
C ARG A 23 16.59 -17.30 -24.34
N TYR A 24 15.45 -17.09 -23.68
CA TYR A 24 14.19 -17.74 -24.02
C TYR A 24 13.03 -16.77 -24.30
N ASP A 25 13.25 -15.46 -24.17
CA ASP A 25 12.25 -14.44 -24.47
C ASP A 25 12.83 -13.38 -25.42
N ALA A 26 12.43 -13.45 -26.69
CA ALA A 26 12.88 -12.53 -27.72
C ALA A 26 12.51 -11.06 -27.44
N THR A 27 11.47 -10.81 -26.62
CA THR A 27 11.03 -9.44 -26.30
C THR A 27 12.03 -8.68 -25.43
N VAL A 28 12.94 -9.39 -24.76
CA VAL A 28 14.01 -8.79 -23.95
C VAL A 28 14.97 -7.98 -24.80
N ALA A 29 15.20 -8.39 -26.05
CA ALA A 29 16.00 -7.64 -27.00
C ALA A 29 15.39 -6.27 -27.35
N LEU A 30 14.09 -6.08 -27.05
CA LEU A 30 13.36 -4.84 -27.26
C LEU A 30 13.44 -3.87 -26.06
N GLY A 31 14.15 -4.23 -24.98
CA GLY A 31 14.54 -3.29 -23.92
C GLY A 31 13.65 -3.22 -22.69
N VAL A 32 12.65 -4.11 -22.53
CA VAL A 32 11.80 -4.10 -21.32
C VAL A 32 12.48 -4.90 -20.19
N PRO A 33 12.73 -4.28 -19.01
CA PRO A 33 13.22 -5.00 -17.85
C PRO A 33 12.18 -6.03 -17.37
N ALA A 34 12.52 -6.83 -16.36
CA ALA A 34 11.61 -7.79 -15.75
C ALA A 34 10.39 -7.01 -15.22
N HIS A 35 9.19 -7.42 -15.63
CA HIS A 35 7.99 -6.65 -15.37
C HIS A 35 6.75 -7.55 -15.35
N VAL A 36 5.71 -7.09 -14.67
CA VAL A 36 4.34 -7.61 -14.78
C VAL A 36 3.56 -6.65 -15.66
N THR A 37 3.01 -7.15 -16.76
CA THR A 37 2.15 -6.35 -17.64
C THR A 37 0.80 -6.08 -16.96
N VAL A 38 0.38 -4.81 -16.95
CA VAL A 38 -0.92 -4.38 -16.43
C VAL A 38 -1.91 -4.24 -17.58
N LEU A 39 -1.55 -3.57 -18.67
CA LEU A 39 -2.41 -3.45 -19.86
C LEU A 39 -1.58 -3.37 -21.14
N VAL A 40 -1.87 -4.23 -22.10
CA VAL A 40 -1.31 -4.23 -23.46
C VAL A 40 -2.32 -4.89 -24.41
N PRO A 41 -2.42 -4.47 -25.68
CA PRO A 41 -1.90 -3.22 -26.23
C PRO A 41 -2.70 -2.03 -25.69
N PHE A 42 -2.02 -0.90 -25.51
CA PHE A 42 -2.65 0.38 -25.26
C PHE A 42 -2.28 1.34 -26.39
N MET A 43 -3.20 2.23 -26.76
CA MET A 43 -3.11 3.41 -27.63
C MET A 43 -1.80 3.67 -28.40
N ASP A 44 -1.92 4.07 -29.66
CA ASP A 44 -0.77 4.61 -30.41
C ASP A 44 -0.11 5.74 -29.59
N PRO A 45 1.20 5.68 -29.32
CA PRO A 45 1.89 6.68 -28.51
C PRO A 45 1.68 8.12 -28.97
N ALA A 46 1.49 8.35 -30.28
CA ALA A 46 1.25 9.68 -30.83
C ALA A 46 -0.11 10.29 -30.43
N LEU A 47 -1.05 9.48 -29.94
CA LEU A 47 -2.39 9.90 -29.53
C LEU A 47 -2.51 10.12 -28.01
N ILE A 48 -1.45 9.86 -27.24
CA ILE A 48 -1.50 9.96 -25.78
C ILE A 48 -1.31 11.42 -25.36
N THR A 49 -2.43 12.08 -25.08
CA THR A 49 -2.47 13.47 -24.62
C THR A 49 -2.39 13.58 -23.09
N PRO A 50 -2.16 14.78 -22.53
CA PRO A 50 -2.26 14.99 -21.08
C PRO A 50 -3.60 14.56 -20.47
N GLU A 51 -4.72 14.70 -21.19
CA GLU A 51 -6.03 14.22 -20.70
C GLU A 51 -6.07 12.70 -20.59
N VAL A 52 -5.46 11.97 -21.52
CA VAL A 52 -5.34 10.50 -21.47
C VAL A 52 -4.51 10.09 -20.25
N LEU A 53 -3.38 10.76 -20.01
CA LEU A 53 -2.54 10.49 -18.84
C LEU A 53 -3.32 10.76 -17.54
N GLU A 54 -4.04 11.87 -17.46
CA GLU A 54 -4.84 12.21 -16.29
C GLU A 54 -5.96 11.18 -16.02
N HIS A 55 -6.63 10.71 -17.07
CA HIS A 55 -7.65 9.68 -16.93
C HIS A 55 -7.07 8.32 -16.48
N ALA A 56 -5.91 7.92 -17.01
CA ALA A 56 -5.19 6.75 -16.55
C ALA A 56 -4.76 6.87 -15.08
N ARG A 57 -4.30 8.05 -14.65
CA ARG A 57 -3.97 8.34 -13.25
C ARG A 57 -5.18 8.14 -12.32
N GLN A 58 -6.36 8.62 -12.73
CA GLN A 58 -7.59 8.45 -11.95
C GLN A 58 -8.00 6.98 -11.83
N ALA A 59 -7.83 6.20 -12.90
CA ALA A 59 -8.07 4.75 -12.86
C ALA A 59 -7.12 4.04 -11.89
N LEU A 60 -5.82 4.34 -11.97
CA LEU A 60 -4.79 3.71 -11.13
C LEU A 60 -4.85 4.14 -9.65
N ASN A 61 -5.34 5.33 -9.34
CA ASN A 61 -5.52 5.81 -7.96
C ASN A 61 -6.51 4.98 -7.14
N ARG A 62 -7.29 4.09 -7.78
CA ARG A 62 -8.18 3.16 -7.07
C ARG A 62 -7.41 2.05 -6.34
N THR A 63 -6.15 1.83 -6.68
CA THR A 63 -5.31 0.78 -6.08
C THR A 63 -4.14 1.43 -5.31
N PRO A 64 -4.05 1.25 -3.98
CA PRO A 64 -2.90 1.75 -3.21
C PRO A 64 -1.63 0.98 -3.55
N SER A 65 -0.47 1.51 -3.17
CA SER A 65 0.81 0.81 -3.22
C SER A 65 0.74 -0.44 -2.35
N PHE A 66 1.31 -1.54 -2.81
CA PHE A 66 1.19 -2.85 -2.15
C PHE A 66 2.48 -3.65 -2.25
N ASP A 67 2.71 -4.52 -1.26
CA ASP A 67 3.76 -5.53 -1.30
C ASP A 67 3.28 -6.77 -2.07
N PHE A 68 4.20 -7.39 -2.80
CA PHE A 68 3.95 -8.66 -3.46
C PHE A 68 5.21 -9.53 -3.49
N SER A 69 5.00 -10.81 -3.74
CA SER A 69 6.08 -11.78 -3.94
C SER A 69 5.92 -12.56 -5.24
N LEU A 70 7.02 -13.03 -5.79
CA LEU A 70 7.08 -13.90 -6.96
C LEU A 70 7.74 -15.22 -6.52
N GLY A 71 6.92 -16.13 -5.99
CA GLY A 71 7.36 -17.42 -5.45
C GLY A 71 6.81 -18.64 -6.18
N LYS A 72 5.95 -18.44 -7.20
CA LYS A 72 5.26 -19.52 -7.90
C LYS A 72 5.53 -19.47 -9.39
N VAL A 73 6.02 -20.58 -9.94
CA VAL A 73 6.16 -20.77 -11.39
C VAL A 73 4.80 -21.15 -11.98
N GLY A 74 4.47 -20.53 -13.10
CA GLY A 74 3.30 -20.86 -13.91
C GLY A 74 3.65 -21.08 -15.37
N ARG A 75 2.69 -21.66 -16.11
CA ARG A 75 2.82 -22.00 -17.53
C ARG A 75 1.55 -21.66 -18.30
N PHE A 76 1.73 -21.07 -19.47
CA PHE A 76 0.81 -21.16 -20.62
C PHE A 76 1.47 -22.06 -21.67
N PRO A 77 0.79 -22.56 -22.73
CA PRO A 77 1.42 -23.50 -23.68
C PRO A 77 2.84 -23.11 -24.14
N GLU A 78 3.08 -21.83 -24.45
CA GLU A 78 4.36 -21.33 -24.97
C GLU A 78 5.06 -20.32 -24.04
N THR A 79 4.60 -20.15 -22.80
CA THR A 79 5.14 -19.14 -21.88
C THR A 79 5.39 -19.68 -20.48
N ALA A 80 6.59 -19.47 -19.95
CA ALA A 80 6.88 -19.70 -18.53
C ALA A 80 7.00 -18.37 -17.82
N TYR A 81 6.42 -18.31 -16.62
CA TYR A 81 6.30 -17.05 -15.89
C TYR A 81 6.34 -17.24 -14.37
N LEU A 82 6.58 -16.14 -13.66
CA LEU A 82 6.35 -16.06 -12.21
C LEU A 82 5.01 -15.39 -11.94
N ALA A 83 4.19 -16.00 -11.08
CA ALA A 83 2.92 -15.44 -10.65
C ALA A 83 3.11 -14.55 -9.40
N PRO A 84 2.59 -13.30 -9.40
CA PRO A 84 2.62 -12.44 -8.22
C PRO A 84 1.59 -12.89 -7.18
N GLU A 85 1.96 -12.77 -5.90
CA GLU A 85 1.09 -12.97 -4.75
C GLU A 85 1.20 -11.78 -3.78
N PRO A 86 0.10 -11.06 -3.48
CA PRO A 86 -1.26 -11.26 -4.02
C PRO A 86 -1.39 -10.83 -5.49
N ALA A 87 -2.20 -11.56 -6.27
CA ALA A 87 -2.50 -11.21 -7.66
C ALA A 87 -3.59 -10.14 -7.80
N ALA A 88 -4.47 -10.00 -6.79
CA ALA A 88 -5.66 -9.15 -6.86
C ALA A 88 -5.38 -7.68 -7.21
N PRO A 89 -4.37 -7.00 -6.61
CA PRO A 89 -4.11 -5.59 -6.96
C PRO A 89 -3.73 -5.38 -8.43
N PHE A 90 -3.01 -6.33 -9.05
CA PHE A 90 -2.68 -6.26 -10.48
C PHE A 90 -3.94 -6.39 -11.34
N ILE A 91 -4.82 -7.33 -11.00
CA ILE A 91 -6.09 -7.54 -11.70
C ILE A 91 -6.97 -6.27 -11.59
N GLU A 92 -7.05 -5.68 -10.40
CA GLU A 92 -7.80 -4.43 -10.16
C GLU A 92 -7.28 -3.28 -11.04
N MET A 93 -5.96 -3.08 -11.10
CA MET A 93 -5.38 -2.06 -11.98
C MET A 93 -5.70 -2.32 -13.47
N THR A 94 -5.58 -3.57 -13.92
CA THR A 94 -5.91 -3.94 -15.30
C THR A 94 -7.38 -3.66 -15.62
N LEU A 95 -8.30 -4.07 -14.75
CA LEU A 95 -9.74 -3.87 -14.93
C LEU A 95 -10.11 -2.39 -14.85
N ALA A 96 -9.51 -1.62 -13.94
CA ALA A 96 -9.75 -0.19 -13.83
C ALA A 96 -9.30 0.58 -15.08
N LEU A 97 -8.16 0.21 -15.67
CA LEU A 97 -7.70 0.79 -16.94
C LEU A 97 -8.61 0.37 -18.11
N ALA A 98 -9.03 -0.90 -18.17
CA ALA A 98 -9.94 -1.37 -19.21
C ALA A 98 -11.33 -0.70 -19.14
N ASP A 99 -11.83 -0.44 -17.93
CA ASP A 99 -13.08 0.31 -17.68
C ASP A 99 -12.95 1.78 -18.13
N ALA A 100 -11.82 2.42 -17.80
CA ALA A 100 -11.53 3.79 -18.22
C ALA A 100 -11.30 3.94 -19.73
N PHE A 101 -10.81 2.88 -20.39
CA PHE A 101 -10.49 2.86 -21.81
C PHE A 101 -11.05 1.61 -22.52
N PRO A 102 -12.38 1.54 -22.76
CA PRO A 102 -13.04 0.34 -23.28
C PRO A 102 -12.57 -0.15 -24.65
N ASP A 103 -12.01 0.74 -25.47
CA ASP A 103 -11.45 0.42 -26.79
C ASP A 103 -10.11 -0.35 -26.72
N PHE A 104 -9.53 -0.48 -25.52
CA PHE A 104 -8.24 -1.13 -25.28
C PHE A 104 -8.37 -2.27 -24.26
N PRO A 105 -9.07 -3.36 -24.59
CA PRO A 105 -9.21 -4.50 -23.70
C PRO A 105 -7.86 -5.19 -23.46
N PRO A 106 -7.64 -5.81 -22.27
CA PRO A 106 -6.41 -6.55 -21.98
C PRO A 106 -6.15 -7.64 -23.02
N TYR A 107 -4.90 -7.70 -23.48
CA TYR A 107 -4.42 -8.61 -24.53
C TYR A 107 -5.30 -8.58 -25.79
N GLY A 108 -5.87 -7.42 -26.13
CA GLY A 108 -6.75 -7.25 -27.29
C GLY A 108 -8.07 -8.02 -27.20
N GLY A 109 -8.44 -8.52 -26.02
CA GLY A 109 -9.63 -9.36 -25.82
C GLY A 109 -9.44 -10.83 -26.24
N GLU A 110 -8.20 -11.29 -26.46
CA GLU A 110 -7.90 -12.65 -26.92
C GLU A 110 -8.13 -13.74 -25.84
N HIS A 111 -8.28 -13.35 -24.57
CA HIS A 111 -8.35 -14.28 -23.45
C HIS A 111 -9.50 -13.92 -22.49
N GLU A 112 -10.16 -14.96 -21.96
CA GLU A 112 -11.10 -14.78 -20.85
C GLU A 112 -10.33 -14.64 -19.53
N GLY A 113 -10.42 -13.45 -18.93
CA GLY A 113 -9.81 -13.15 -17.63
C GLY A 113 -8.41 -12.52 -17.70
N VAL A 114 -7.94 -12.06 -16.54
CA VAL A 114 -6.64 -11.39 -16.37
C VAL A 114 -5.77 -12.25 -15.48
N ILE A 115 -4.67 -12.76 -16.04
CA ILE A 115 -3.67 -13.51 -15.27
C ILE A 115 -2.41 -12.64 -15.21
N PRO A 116 -2.17 -11.90 -14.10
CA PRO A 116 -0.96 -11.12 -13.95
C PRO A 116 0.24 -12.06 -13.81
N HIS A 117 1.31 -11.78 -14.54
CA HIS A 117 2.50 -12.62 -14.54
C HIS A 117 3.74 -11.85 -14.99
N LEU A 118 4.91 -12.31 -14.56
CA LEU A 118 6.21 -11.89 -15.06
C LEU A 118 6.73 -12.95 -16.03
N SER A 119 6.70 -12.64 -17.33
CA SER A 119 7.17 -13.56 -18.38
C SER A 119 8.69 -13.75 -18.33
N VAL A 120 9.10 -15.02 -18.33
CA VAL A 120 10.52 -15.43 -18.29
C VAL A 120 10.96 -16.08 -19.61
N ALA A 121 10.05 -16.81 -20.26
CA ALA A 121 10.26 -17.39 -21.57
C ALA A 121 8.97 -17.27 -22.37
N HIS A 122 9.08 -17.02 -23.68
CA HIS A 122 7.92 -16.91 -24.58
C HIS A 122 8.29 -17.31 -26.02
N GLY A 123 7.46 -18.14 -26.64
CA GLY A 123 7.45 -18.37 -28.09
C GLY A 123 7.43 -19.84 -28.54
N ASN A 124 7.83 -20.79 -27.69
CA ASN A 124 7.58 -22.21 -27.93
C ASN A 124 7.51 -23.01 -26.63
N ALA A 125 6.85 -24.15 -26.68
CA ALA A 125 6.62 -24.99 -25.49
C ALA A 125 7.90 -25.56 -24.88
N LEU A 126 8.88 -25.95 -25.71
CA LEU A 126 10.11 -26.59 -25.25
C LEU A 126 10.96 -25.64 -24.39
N ASP A 127 11.18 -24.42 -24.88
CA ASP A 127 11.94 -23.39 -24.17
C ASP A 127 11.23 -22.97 -22.90
N ALA A 128 9.90 -22.89 -22.94
CA ALA A 128 9.12 -22.52 -21.78
C ALA A 128 9.13 -23.63 -20.71
N ASP A 129 9.08 -24.92 -21.08
CA ASP A 129 9.25 -26.02 -20.13
C ASP A 129 10.67 -26.03 -19.52
N ALA A 130 11.70 -25.80 -20.33
CA ALA A 130 13.07 -25.71 -19.85
C ALA A 130 13.27 -24.53 -18.88
N ALA A 131 12.70 -23.36 -19.21
CA ALA A 131 12.77 -22.18 -18.35
C ALA A 131 12.01 -22.38 -17.04
N ALA A 132 10.84 -23.04 -17.06
CA ALA A 132 10.08 -23.32 -15.85
C ALA A 132 10.81 -24.25 -14.88
N ALA A 133 11.39 -25.34 -15.38
CA ALA A 133 12.17 -26.26 -14.54
C ALA A 133 13.36 -25.56 -13.86
N GLU A 134 14.06 -24.70 -14.62
CA GLU A 134 15.17 -23.91 -14.09
C GLU A 134 14.71 -22.84 -13.10
N LEU A 135 13.57 -22.18 -13.32
CA LEU A 135 12.97 -21.24 -12.37
C LEU A 135 12.60 -21.92 -11.05
N GLU A 136 12.00 -23.11 -11.11
CA GLU A 136 11.64 -23.89 -9.91
C GLU A 136 12.89 -24.21 -9.08
N ALA A 137 13.96 -24.68 -9.73
CA ALA A 137 15.22 -24.97 -9.07
C ALA A 137 15.83 -23.72 -8.41
N ARG A 138 15.77 -22.57 -9.08
CA ARG A 138 16.29 -21.31 -8.53
C ARG A 138 15.46 -20.81 -7.36
N LEU A 139 14.14 -20.83 -7.44
CA LEU A 139 13.26 -20.45 -6.34
C LEU A 139 13.45 -21.34 -5.10
N LEU A 140 13.69 -22.64 -5.30
CA LEU A 140 14.01 -23.55 -4.20
C LEU A 140 15.33 -23.17 -3.50
N ALA A 141 16.31 -22.66 -4.26
CA ALA A 141 17.61 -22.27 -3.74
C ALA A 141 17.63 -20.87 -3.10
N SER A 142 16.92 -19.89 -3.68
CA SER A 142 16.99 -18.48 -3.27
C SER A 142 15.77 -17.98 -2.50
N GLY A 143 14.66 -18.71 -2.52
CA GLY A 143 13.37 -18.24 -2.05
C GLY A 143 12.66 -17.30 -3.05
N ALA A 144 11.48 -16.83 -2.66
CA ALA A 144 10.65 -15.93 -3.46
C ALA A 144 11.29 -14.54 -3.60
N VAL A 145 11.06 -13.89 -4.74
CA VAL A 145 11.42 -12.48 -4.91
C VAL A 145 10.36 -11.63 -4.24
N HIS A 146 10.76 -10.77 -3.31
CA HIS A 146 9.87 -9.81 -2.66
C HIS A 146 10.06 -8.41 -3.27
N ALA A 147 8.95 -7.72 -3.53
CA ALA A 147 8.96 -6.39 -4.12
C ALA A 147 7.78 -5.56 -3.63
N ASN A 148 7.92 -4.24 -3.73
CA ASN A 148 6.87 -3.28 -3.41
C ASN A 148 6.47 -2.53 -4.69
N CYS A 149 5.17 -2.55 -5.01
CA CYS A 149 4.62 -1.82 -6.14
C CYS A 149 4.21 -0.41 -5.67
N THR A 150 5.00 0.60 -6.04
CA THR A 150 4.68 2.02 -5.79
C THR A 150 4.30 2.79 -7.03
N GLU A 151 4.49 2.19 -8.20
CA GLU A 151 4.31 2.86 -9.48
C GLU A 151 3.99 1.89 -10.62
N VAL A 152 3.28 2.41 -11.62
CA VAL A 152 3.04 1.78 -12.91
C VAL A 152 3.69 2.66 -13.98
N THR A 153 4.49 2.07 -14.86
CA THR A 153 5.12 2.78 -15.97
C THR A 153 4.32 2.55 -17.24
N LEU A 154 4.00 3.62 -17.95
CA LEU A 154 3.53 3.58 -19.32
C LEU A 154 4.76 3.62 -20.24
N ILE A 155 4.93 2.55 -21.01
CA ILE A 155 6.02 2.34 -21.95
C ILE A 155 5.51 2.35 -23.38
N GLU A 156 6.36 2.69 -24.35
CA GLU A 156 6.01 2.82 -25.77
C GLU A 156 7.11 2.28 -26.69
N ASN A 157 6.77 1.86 -27.91
CA ASN A 157 7.72 1.20 -28.82
C ASN A 157 7.91 1.84 -30.21
N SER A 158 7.54 3.11 -30.40
CA SER A 158 7.64 3.84 -31.68
C SER A 158 9.06 3.85 -32.27
N SER A 159 10.08 3.81 -31.42
CA SER A 159 11.50 3.73 -31.81
C SER A 159 11.95 2.33 -32.27
N GLY A 160 11.07 1.32 -32.21
CA GLY A 160 11.41 -0.10 -32.38
C GLY A 160 11.97 -0.76 -31.12
N ARG A 161 12.09 -0.01 -30.02
CA ARG A 161 12.41 -0.51 -28.67
C ARG A 161 11.44 0.11 -27.68
N TRP A 162 11.16 -0.63 -26.62
CA TRP A 162 10.36 -0.14 -25.51
C TRP A 162 11.12 0.89 -24.68
N GLN A 163 10.47 2.02 -24.44
CA GLN A 163 11.01 3.12 -23.65
C GLN A 163 9.94 3.66 -22.70
N ASP A 164 10.40 4.31 -21.63
CA ASP A 164 9.51 4.91 -20.65
C ASP A 164 8.92 6.20 -21.21
N MET A 165 7.60 6.30 -21.15
CA MET A 165 6.86 7.48 -21.60
C MET A 165 6.29 8.26 -20.41
N HIS A 166 5.73 7.58 -19.41
CA HIS A 166 5.21 8.22 -18.20
C HIS A 166 5.24 7.27 -17.00
N VAL A 167 5.31 7.82 -15.77
CA VAL A 167 5.28 7.05 -14.52
C VAL A 167 4.11 7.51 -13.65
N PHE A 168 3.22 6.60 -13.32
CA PHE A 168 2.09 6.81 -12.42
C PHE A 168 2.45 6.32 -11.03
N ARG A 169 2.52 7.24 -10.06
CA ARG A 169 2.69 6.88 -8.65
C ARG A 169 1.36 6.38 -8.09
N LEU A 170 1.36 5.20 -7.50
CA LEU A 170 0.20 4.70 -6.78
C LEU A 170 0.07 5.42 -5.43
N PRO A 171 -1.14 5.74 -4.95
CA PRO A 171 -1.31 6.31 -3.62
C PRO A 171 -0.76 5.35 -2.56
N LYS A 172 -0.29 5.85 -1.42
CA LYS A 172 -0.03 4.96 -0.28
C LYS A 172 -1.38 4.45 0.24
N GLU A 173 -1.42 3.21 0.75
CA GLU A 173 -2.58 2.77 1.50
C GLU A 173 -2.83 3.77 2.64
N PRO A 174 -4.06 4.28 2.81
CA PRO A 174 -4.35 5.15 3.94
C PRO A 174 -4.02 4.36 5.21
N ALA A 175 -3.24 4.96 6.11
CA ALA A 175 -2.92 4.32 7.38
C ALA A 175 -4.24 3.88 8.04
N PRO A 176 -4.34 2.64 8.55
CA PRO A 176 -5.55 2.17 9.19
C PRO A 176 -5.95 3.15 10.30
N MET A 177 -7.26 3.40 10.45
CA MET A 177 -7.75 4.29 11.50
C MET A 177 -7.23 3.81 12.86
N ARG A 178 -6.47 4.67 13.57
CA ARG A 178 -5.94 4.33 14.89
C ARG A 178 -6.95 4.66 15.98
N ASN A 179 -7.18 3.73 16.90
CA ASN A 179 -7.97 3.96 18.10
C ASN A 179 -7.12 4.69 19.15
N VAL A 180 -7.43 5.96 19.41
CA VAL A 180 -6.69 6.82 20.34
C VAL A 180 -7.50 7.04 21.61
N LEU A 181 -6.93 6.64 22.75
CA LEU A 181 -7.53 6.85 24.07
C LEU A 181 -6.86 8.00 24.82
N PHE A 182 -7.62 9.06 25.07
CA PHE A 182 -7.15 10.21 25.85
C PHE A 182 -7.46 10.04 27.34
N ILE A 183 -6.46 10.24 28.20
CA ILE A 183 -6.60 10.02 29.65
C ILE A 183 -6.21 11.26 30.44
N CYS A 184 -7.10 11.68 31.35
CA CYS A 184 -6.77 12.68 32.36
C CYS A 184 -7.16 12.20 33.77
N SER A 185 -7.26 13.12 34.74
CA SER A 185 -7.66 12.77 36.11
C SER A 185 -9.13 12.35 36.18
N ARG A 186 -10.06 13.26 35.88
CA ARG A 186 -11.52 13.07 36.13
C ARG A 186 -12.36 12.86 34.88
N ASN A 187 -11.76 12.83 33.68
CA ASN A 187 -12.49 12.83 32.40
C ASN A 187 -13.54 13.97 32.32
N GLN A 188 -13.12 15.19 32.68
CA GLN A 188 -14.03 16.35 32.71
C GLN A 188 -13.63 17.43 31.70
N TRP A 189 -12.34 17.77 31.60
CA TRP A 189 -11.87 18.89 30.80
C TRP A 189 -10.89 18.45 29.72
N ARG A 190 -9.65 18.12 30.09
CA ARG A 190 -8.55 17.83 29.15
C ARG A 190 -8.84 16.67 28.19
N SER A 191 -9.10 15.47 28.70
CA SER A 191 -9.33 14.30 27.84
C SER A 191 -10.63 14.36 27.02
N PRO A 192 -11.76 14.87 27.54
CA PRO A 192 -12.94 15.12 26.71
C PRO A 192 -12.75 16.19 25.64
N THR A 193 -11.90 17.21 25.89
CA THR A 193 -11.57 18.23 24.88
C THR A 193 -10.81 17.58 23.73
N ALA A 194 -9.79 16.77 24.04
CA ALA A 194 -9.01 16.02 23.06
C ALA A 194 -9.89 15.07 22.22
N GLU A 195 -10.78 14.30 22.86
CA GLU A 195 -11.73 13.45 22.14
C GLU A 195 -12.60 14.28 21.19
N ARG A 196 -13.09 15.44 21.64
CA ARG A 196 -14.01 16.29 20.88
C ARG A 196 -13.38 16.88 19.62
N ILE A 197 -12.16 17.40 19.71
CA ILE A 197 -11.46 18.03 18.58
C ILE A 197 -11.07 17.00 17.52
N TRP A 198 -10.65 15.80 17.95
CA TRP A 198 -10.13 14.76 17.05
C TRP A 198 -11.19 13.77 16.54
N ARG A 199 -12.42 13.79 17.06
CA ARG A 199 -13.49 12.82 16.70
C ARG A 199 -13.82 12.76 15.20
N LYS A 200 -13.56 13.82 14.42
CA LYS A 200 -13.88 13.88 12.99
C LYS A 200 -12.68 13.63 12.08
N HIS A 201 -11.52 13.35 12.65
CA HIS A 201 -10.30 13.16 11.87
C HIS A 201 -10.39 11.84 11.09
N PRO A 202 -10.05 11.81 9.78
CA PRO A 202 -10.26 10.63 8.92
C PRO A 202 -9.39 9.43 9.29
N LEU A 203 -8.28 9.64 10.02
CA LEU A 203 -7.31 8.59 10.35
C LEU A 203 -7.34 8.14 11.82
N ILE A 204 -8.19 8.71 12.67
CA ILE A 204 -8.25 8.30 14.08
C ILE A 204 -9.69 8.21 14.60
N SER A 205 -9.95 7.18 15.40
CA SER A 205 -11.14 7.08 16.23
C SER A 205 -10.75 7.43 17.65
N THR A 206 -11.59 8.17 18.38
CA THR A 206 -11.24 8.71 19.70
C THR A 206 -12.17 8.23 20.80
N ARG A 207 -11.59 7.96 21.96
CA ARG A 207 -12.28 7.82 23.26
C ARG A 207 -11.53 8.62 24.31
N SER A 208 -12.21 8.96 25.40
CA SER A 208 -11.55 9.53 26.57
C SER A 208 -12.03 8.89 27.88
N ALA A 209 -11.11 8.77 28.83
CA ALA A 209 -11.39 8.29 30.17
C ALA A 209 -10.56 9.02 31.23
N GLY A 210 -10.73 8.62 32.49
CA GLY A 210 -10.03 9.20 33.63
C GLY A 210 -9.50 8.15 34.59
N THR A 211 -8.35 8.44 35.22
CA THR A 211 -7.70 7.54 36.21
C THR A 211 -8.23 7.69 37.64
N SER A 212 -9.07 8.70 37.90
CA SER A 212 -9.69 8.88 39.21
C SER A 212 -10.88 7.93 39.37
N PRO A 213 -11.09 7.35 40.56
CA PRO A 213 -12.32 6.61 40.85
C PRO A 213 -13.59 7.47 40.74
N ASN A 214 -13.44 8.80 40.82
CA ASN A 214 -14.52 9.78 40.65
C ASN A 214 -14.50 10.43 39.25
N ALA A 215 -13.89 9.77 38.27
CA ALA A 215 -13.93 10.21 36.88
C ALA A 215 -15.35 10.04 36.33
N ARG A 216 -15.74 10.94 35.41
CA ARG A 216 -17.03 10.86 34.72
C ARG A 216 -17.16 9.54 33.93
N HIS A 217 -16.09 9.16 33.26
CA HIS A 217 -15.85 7.82 32.72
C HIS A 217 -14.51 7.34 33.27
N ALA A 218 -14.55 6.39 34.19
CA ALA A 218 -13.34 5.77 34.72
C ALA A 218 -12.76 4.82 33.66
N VAL A 219 -11.44 4.86 33.47
CA VAL A 219 -10.78 4.00 32.49
C VAL A 219 -11.06 2.52 32.81
N SER A 220 -11.46 1.78 31.78
CA SER A 220 -11.83 0.38 31.88
C SER A 220 -10.91 -0.52 31.06
N VAL A 221 -11.01 -1.84 31.29
CA VAL A 221 -10.32 -2.85 30.47
C VAL A 221 -10.69 -2.69 28.99
N ASP A 222 -11.98 -2.52 28.69
CA ASP A 222 -12.47 -2.34 27.32
C ASP A 222 -11.87 -1.11 26.63
N ASP A 223 -11.57 -0.04 27.38
CA ASP A 223 -10.89 1.13 26.82
C ASP A 223 -9.44 0.83 26.46
N ILE A 224 -8.72 0.11 27.34
CA ILE A 224 -7.32 -0.26 27.13
C ILE A 224 -7.19 -1.24 25.96
N GLU A 225 -8.04 -2.26 25.91
CA GLU A 225 -8.04 -3.25 24.83
C GLU A 225 -8.35 -2.60 23.48
N TRP A 226 -9.34 -1.69 23.44
CA TRP A 226 -9.73 -0.96 22.24
C TRP A 226 -8.64 -0.03 21.69
N ALA A 227 -7.81 0.56 22.55
CA ALA A 227 -6.83 1.57 22.16
C ALA A 227 -5.59 1.00 21.45
N ASP A 228 -5.24 1.53 20.28
CA ASP A 228 -3.95 1.29 19.65
C ASP A 228 -2.86 2.18 20.25
N VAL A 229 -3.23 3.41 20.63
CA VAL A 229 -2.34 4.40 21.26
C VAL A 229 -3.04 5.07 22.44
N ILE A 230 -2.33 5.27 23.55
CA ILE A 230 -2.84 5.94 24.74
C ILE A 230 -2.08 7.25 24.96
N LEU A 231 -2.83 8.35 25.04
CA LEU A 231 -2.29 9.68 25.28
C LEU A 231 -2.77 10.17 26.64
N VAL A 232 -1.83 10.34 27.57
CA VAL A 232 -2.13 10.79 28.93
C VAL A 232 -1.68 12.24 29.13
N MET A 233 -2.41 13.02 29.92
CA MET A 233 -2.07 14.44 30.10
C MET A 233 -0.79 14.64 30.92
N GLU A 234 -0.55 13.82 31.94
CA GLU A 234 0.57 13.97 32.87
C GLU A 234 1.16 12.60 33.27
N GLU A 235 2.42 12.56 33.68
CA GLU A 235 3.14 11.33 34.08
C GLU A 235 2.41 10.55 35.20
N LYS A 236 1.73 11.25 36.11
CA LYS A 236 0.93 10.64 37.17
C LYS A 236 -0.22 9.78 36.64
N HIS A 237 -0.77 10.10 35.47
CA HIS A 237 -1.82 9.32 34.82
C HIS A 237 -1.23 8.04 34.23
N LYS A 238 -0.08 8.11 33.55
CA LYS A 238 0.65 6.93 33.06
C LYS A 238 1.01 5.98 34.20
N SER A 239 1.58 6.51 35.28
CA SER A 239 1.91 5.72 36.47
C SER A 239 0.70 4.95 37.02
N ARG A 240 -0.50 5.58 37.05
CA ARG A 240 -1.73 4.90 37.50
C ARG A 240 -2.19 3.81 36.54
N LEU A 241 -2.17 4.08 35.22
CA LEU A 241 -2.53 3.08 34.22
C LEU A 241 -1.60 1.87 34.30
N VAL A 242 -0.29 2.08 34.41
CA VAL A 242 0.69 1.00 34.51
C VAL A 242 0.47 0.17 35.77
N ALA A 243 0.15 0.80 36.90
CA ALA A 243 -0.11 0.11 38.15
C ALA A 243 -1.39 -0.76 38.11
N GLU A 244 -2.42 -0.33 37.38
CA GLU A 244 -3.72 -0.99 37.37
C GLU A 244 -3.90 -1.97 36.19
N PHE A 245 -3.30 -1.69 35.02
CA PHE A 245 -3.54 -2.41 33.76
C PHE A 245 -2.27 -3.06 33.18
N THR A 246 -1.21 -3.29 33.98
CA THR A 246 0.15 -3.68 33.51
C THR A 246 0.17 -4.68 32.34
N ARG A 247 -0.54 -5.81 32.46
CA ARG A 247 -0.54 -6.88 31.44
C ARG A 247 -1.21 -6.46 30.13
N MET A 248 -2.25 -5.65 30.21
CA MET A 248 -3.04 -5.21 29.04
C MET A 248 -2.36 -4.08 28.27
N LEU A 249 -1.38 -3.41 28.90
CA LEU A 249 -0.59 -2.34 28.30
C LEU A 249 0.67 -2.85 27.59
N GLU A 250 0.98 -4.15 27.66
CA GLU A 250 2.17 -4.71 27.04
C GLU A 250 2.13 -4.51 25.51
N GLY A 251 3.16 -3.86 24.97
CA GLY A 251 3.25 -3.51 23.54
C GLY A 251 2.40 -2.32 23.10
N LYS A 252 1.58 -1.71 23.97
CA LYS A 252 0.79 -0.52 23.64
C LYS A 252 1.59 0.76 23.91
N PRO A 253 1.75 1.66 22.92
CA PRO A 253 2.42 2.94 23.12
C PRO A 253 1.60 3.86 24.05
N ILE A 254 2.26 4.39 25.07
CA ILE A 254 1.69 5.38 26.00
C ILE A 254 2.56 6.64 25.98
N HIS A 255 1.99 7.75 25.54
CA HIS A 255 2.66 9.04 25.49
C HIS A 255 2.10 10.00 26.54
N VAL A 256 2.98 10.79 27.14
CA VAL A 256 2.63 11.84 28.08
C VAL A 256 2.67 13.17 27.33
N LEU A 257 1.57 13.92 27.36
CA LEU A 257 1.45 15.20 26.64
C LEU A 257 2.02 16.38 27.44
N ASP A 258 2.29 16.19 28.74
CA ASP A 258 2.75 17.22 29.68
C ASP A 258 1.84 18.47 29.74
N ILE A 259 0.52 18.25 29.65
CA ILE A 259 -0.50 19.31 29.72
C ILE A 259 -1.00 19.47 31.17
N PRO A 260 -0.75 20.61 31.84
CA PRO A 260 -1.13 20.82 33.24
C PRO A 260 -2.65 20.89 33.45
N ASP A 261 -3.12 20.74 34.70
CA ASP A 261 -4.56 20.68 35.06
C ASP A 261 -5.19 22.06 35.32
N ASP A 262 -4.84 23.05 34.51
CA ASP A 262 -5.22 24.47 34.72
C ASP A 262 -6.33 24.95 33.77
N TYR A 263 -6.83 24.07 32.90
CA TYR A 263 -7.75 24.41 31.81
C TYR A 263 -9.18 23.93 32.05
N LYS A 264 -10.15 24.67 31.50
CA LYS A 264 -11.55 24.23 31.42
C LYS A 264 -11.81 23.47 30.11
N TYR A 265 -12.97 22.82 30.04
CA TYR A 265 -13.41 22.13 28.83
C TYR A 265 -13.49 23.10 27.64
N MET A 266 -12.88 22.73 26.50
CA MET A 266 -12.79 23.53 25.28
C MET A 266 -12.16 24.93 25.46
N ASP A 267 -11.28 25.08 26.46
CA ASP A 267 -10.46 26.28 26.58
C ASP A 267 -9.58 26.46 25.32
N PRO A 268 -9.50 27.65 24.71
CA PRO A 268 -8.72 27.86 23.49
C PRO A 268 -7.24 27.48 23.61
N GLU A 269 -6.61 27.79 24.75
CA GLU A 269 -5.19 27.47 24.96
C GLU A 269 -5.00 25.95 25.06
N LEU A 270 -5.94 25.26 25.73
CA LEU A 270 -5.94 23.79 25.79
C LEU A 270 -6.11 23.15 24.41
N VAL A 271 -6.99 23.70 23.56
CA VAL A 271 -7.19 23.20 22.20
C VAL A 271 -5.91 23.31 21.40
N GLU A 272 -5.24 24.47 21.45
CA GLU A 272 -3.98 24.69 20.73
C GLU A 272 -2.87 23.74 21.20
N GLU A 273 -2.71 23.57 22.51
CA GLU A 273 -1.75 22.62 23.09
C GLU A 273 -2.03 21.17 22.66
N LEU A 274 -3.30 20.77 22.65
CA LEU A 274 -3.71 19.43 22.23
C LEU A 274 -3.51 19.20 20.73
N GLU A 275 -3.90 20.15 19.87
CA GLU A 275 -3.69 20.04 18.42
C GLU A 275 -2.21 19.90 18.10
N ARG A 276 -1.37 20.76 18.70
CA ARG A 276 0.08 20.74 18.50
C ARG A 276 0.72 19.43 18.97
N SER A 277 0.41 19.00 20.18
CA SER A 277 1.05 17.82 20.81
C SER A 277 0.60 16.52 20.16
N VAL A 278 -0.71 16.37 19.94
CA VAL A 278 -1.29 15.16 19.36
C VAL A 278 -0.92 15.03 17.89
N GLY A 279 -0.98 16.12 17.11
CA GLY A 279 -0.57 16.12 15.71
C GLY A 279 0.88 15.71 15.53
N SER A 280 1.78 16.23 16.39
CA SER A 280 3.19 15.85 16.36
C SER A 280 3.45 14.40 16.76
N ILE A 281 2.75 13.85 17.76
CA ILE A 281 2.97 12.48 18.23
C ILE A 281 2.40 11.44 17.26
N LEU A 282 1.24 11.73 16.68
CA LEU A 282 0.55 10.81 15.79
C LEU A 282 0.96 10.98 14.32
N GLU A 283 1.72 12.03 14.00
CA GLU A 283 2.10 12.44 12.64
C GLU A 283 0.86 12.69 11.76
N ILE A 284 -0.09 13.46 12.29
CA ILE A 284 -1.34 13.83 11.62
C ILE A 284 -1.53 15.36 11.65
N ASP A 285 -1.92 15.92 10.50
CA ASP A 285 -2.14 17.37 10.28
C ASP A 285 -3.59 17.79 10.50
#